data_AF-A0A1H3DXV7-F1
#
_entry.id   AF-A0A1H3DXV7-F1
#
_cell.length_a   1.000
_cell.length_b   1.000
_cell.length_c   1.000
_cell.angle_alpha   90.00
_cell.angle_beta   90.00
_cell.angle_gamma   90.00
#
_symmetry.space_group_name_H-M   'P 1'
#
loop_
_entity.id
_entity.type
_entity.pdbx_description
1 polymer ?
#
loop_
_entity_poly.entity_id
_entity_poly.type
_entity_poly.pdbx_seq_one_letter_code
_entity_poly.pdbx_strand_id
1 'polypeptide(L)'
;MENGQLTLSFETENVEIKVEREIDIIRDRDCTINTPVNHGNKPLPIYGNRISIIPTLPGRTDTPHMRKHYLEKTDPLETYDLFFVLFSGGKDSVAAALNLLELGVPPKKIILLHHDIDGNSKRKMDWPVTKNYCRAFAEAFGLEIRFSFREGGFWGEVYRYGSKQPVQFQDADGSMRRIEPSAWTRSLELKRLMDQAEAEDNLELYKLYEEELRSYGYRFKFPAKGANLQTRYCSGILKIEVGCVAITHQVDTKRDCKIMVVSGERRGESTNRSKYNMMELHRTHAPIRNKRVVHHFRSIIDFSEKDVWEVLRRNRVVPHPCYTVGWGRASCACCIFSSPSHFAGIKDILPDYYQNLRLAEQELQFTLDNNKSIDEFVGDAESCVVHSEKKAIHQLLTGEIKAQDIILPLDAEWNYPAGAFRHGIGGPC
;
A
#
# COMPACT_ATOMS: atom_id res chain seq x y z
N MET A 1 7.76 -5.45 -35.53
CA MET A 1 6.72 -5.50 -34.48
C MET A 1 7.40 -5.15 -33.17
N GLU A 2 7.40 -3.85 -32.85
CA GLU A 2 8.08 -3.28 -31.70
C GLU A 2 7.16 -3.35 -30.48
N ASN A 3 7.50 -4.22 -29.53
CA ASN A 3 6.76 -4.37 -28.28
C ASN A 3 7.10 -3.22 -27.32
N GLY A 4 6.11 -2.74 -26.55
CA GLY A 4 6.17 -1.60 -25.64
C GLY A 4 7.07 -1.78 -24.40
N GLN A 5 8.34 -2.13 -24.59
CA GLN A 5 9.35 -2.07 -23.54
C GLN A 5 9.71 -0.62 -23.21
N LEU A 6 10.00 -0.38 -21.92
CA LEU A 6 10.70 0.80 -21.43
C LEU A 6 11.84 1.15 -22.37
N THR A 7 11.90 2.40 -22.84
CA THR A 7 12.96 2.84 -23.76
C THR A 7 14.29 2.81 -23.02
N LEU A 8 15.17 1.88 -23.39
CA LEU A 8 16.53 1.79 -22.88
C LEU A 8 17.39 2.78 -23.67
N SER A 9 17.93 3.81 -23.03
CA SER A 9 18.86 4.73 -23.68
C SER A 9 20.28 4.15 -23.64
N PHE A 10 20.86 3.92 -24.81
CA PHE A 10 22.30 3.74 -24.99
C PHE A 10 22.88 5.10 -25.41
N GLU A 11 24.00 5.53 -24.84
CA GLU A 11 24.69 6.74 -25.30
C GLU A 11 25.29 6.49 -26.69
N THR A 12 24.52 6.77 -27.73
CA THR A 12 25.00 6.94 -29.10
C THR A 12 24.31 8.13 -29.75
N GLU A 13 25.08 8.86 -30.55
CA GLU A 13 24.88 10.22 -31.05
C GLU A 13 23.48 10.63 -31.53
N ASN A 14 23.16 11.89 -31.22
CA ASN A 14 21.99 12.70 -31.57
C ASN A 14 21.30 12.39 -32.91
N VAL A 15 20.11 11.79 -32.84
CA VAL A 15 18.97 12.13 -33.71
C VAL A 15 17.69 12.09 -32.86
N GLU A 16 17.15 13.25 -32.54
CA GLU A 16 15.91 13.37 -31.75
C GLU A 16 14.69 13.10 -32.65
N ILE A 17 14.33 11.82 -32.80
CA ILE A 17 13.06 11.42 -33.41
C ILE A 17 12.00 11.41 -32.30
N LYS A 18 11.22 12.50 -32.19
CA LYS A 18 10.00 12.50 -31.36
C LYS A 18 8.92 11.66 -32.05
N VAL A 19 8.90 10.37 -31.74
CA VAL A 19 7.70 9.55 -31.91
C VAL A 19 6.82 9.81 -30.69
N GLU A 20 5.80 10.65 -30.82
CA GLU A 20 4.71 10.69 -29.84
C GLU A 20 3.97 9.35 -29.90
N ARG A 21 4.45 8.35 -29.15
CA ARG A 21 3.66 7.15 -28.92
C ARG A 21 2.57 7.54 -27.94
N GLU A 22 1.34 7.71 -28.44
CA GLU A 22 0.16 7.61 -27.58
C GLU A 22 0.19 6.23 -26.93
N ILE A 23 0.64 6.15 -25.67
CA ILE A 23 0.48 4.94 -24.89
C ILE A 23 -0.98 4.89 -24.48
N ASP A 24 -1.69 3.90 -25.00
CA ASP A 24 -3.04 3.62 -24.57
C ASP A 24 -3.01 3.05 -23.14
N ILE A 25 -3.23 3.92 -22.14
CA ILE A 25 -3.38 3.49 -20.76
C ILE A 25 -4.72 2.77 -20.64
N ILE A 26 -4.66 1.43 -20.66
CA ILE A 26 -5.84 0.60 -20.43
C ILE A 26 -6.28 0.79 -18.97
N ARG A 27 -7.50 1.31 -18.80
CA ARG A 27 -8.11 1.41 -17.48
C ARG A 27 -8.46 0.03 -16.96
N ASP A 28 -8.38 -0.12 -15.65
CA ASP A 28 -8.78 -1.32 -14.94
C ASP A 28 -10.20 -1.75 -15.38
N ARG A 29 -11.19 -0.85 -15.33
CA ARG A 29 -12.57 -1.13 -15.79
C ARG A 29 -12.71 -1.64 -17.23
N ASP A 30 -11.73 -1.36 -18.08
CA ASP A 30 -11.71 -1.73 -19.51
C ASP A 30 -10.79 -2.94 -19.77
N CYS A 31 -10.14 -3.48 -18.72
CA CYS A 31 -9.24 -4.61 -18.79
C CYS A 31 -9.97 -5.93 -18.52
N THR A 32 -9.74 -6.92 -19.39
CA THR A 32 -10.36 -8.24 -19.38
C THR A 32 -9.30 -9.33 -19.58
N ILE A 33 -9.71 -10.60 -19.46
CA ILE A 33 -8.84 -11.74 -19.77
C ILE A 33 -8.29 -11.72 -21.21
N ASN A 34 -9.01 -11.09 -22.14
CA ASN A 34 -8.64 -10.99 -23.56
C ASN A 34 -7.81 -9.75 -23.88
N THR A 35 -7.59 -8.85 -22.91
CA THR A 35 -6.72 -7.69 -23.08
C THR A 35 -5.30 -8.15 -23.46
N PRO A 36 -4.64 -7.51 -24.44
CA PRO A 36 -3.26 -7.86 -24.81
C PRO A 36 -2.26 -7.48 -23.72
N VAL A 37 -1.10 -8.13 -23.74
CA VAL A 37 0.03 -7.85 -22.85
C VAL A 37 0.92 -6.81 -23.52
N ASN A 38 0.86 -5.57 -23.06
CA ASN A 38 1.57 -4.45 -23.69
C ASN A 38 2.91 -4.18 -23.01
N HIS A 39 2.89 -4.00 -21.70
CA HIS A 39 4.05 -3.59 -20.90
C HIS A 39 4.52 -4.68 -19.95
N GLY A 40 3.70 -5.70 -19.72
CA GLY A 40 3.95 -6.78 -18.78
C GLY A 40 4.89 -7.86 -19.30
N ASN A 41 5.50 -7.73 -20.48
CA ASN A 41 6.46 -8.71 -20.97
C ASN A 41 7.71 -8.76 -20.08
N LYS A 42 8.39 -9.92 -20.00
CA LYS A 42 9.61 -10.05 -19.20
C LYS A 42 10.68 -9.06 -19.70
N PRO A 43 11.18 -8.15 -18.85
CA PRO A 43 12.20 -7.19 -19.25
C PRO A 43 13.56 -7.87 -19.43
N LEU A 44 14.45 -7.22 -20.18
CA LEU A 44 15.87 -7.55 -20.14
C LEU A 44 16.47 -7.10 -18.79
N PRO A 45 17.36 -7.89 -18.17
CA PRO A 45 18.08 -7.44 -16.99
C PRO A 45 18.97 -6.23 -17.33
N ILE A 46 18.82 -5.14 -16.58
CA ILE A 46 19.58 -3.89 -16.80
C ILE A 46 20.51 -3.55 -15.63
N TYR A 47 20.33 -4.19 -14.47
CA TYR A 47 21.14 -3.92 -13.29
C TYR A 47 22.62 -4.21 -13.57
N GLY A 48 23.49 -3.24 -13.29
CA GLY A 48 24.94 -3.34 -13.52
C GLY A 48 25.39 -2.88 -14.90
N ASN A 49 24.47 -2.54 -15.79
CA ASN A 49 24.75 -2.11 -17.16
C ASN A 49 24.78 -0.59 -17.34
N ARG A 50 24.67 0.19 -16.25
CA ARG A 50 24.61 1.67 -16.25
C ARG A 50 23.45 2.27 -17.03
N ILE A 51 22.37 1.50 -17.17
CA ILE A 51 21.19 1.92 -17.91
C ILE A 51 20.20 2.63 -16.98
N SER A 52 19.77 3.81 -17.42
CA SER A 52 18.69 4.58 -16.79
C SER A 52 17.34 4.18 -17.39
N ILE A 53 16.29 4.17 -16.57
CA ILE A 53 14.91 4.00 -17.04
C ILE A 53 14.32 5.39 -17.30
N ILE A 54 13.72 5.56 -18.48
CA ILE A 54 13.03 6.80 -18.88
C ILE A 54 11.52 6.56 -18.90
N PRO A 55 10.70 7.45 -18.31
CA PRO A 55 9.25 7.35 -18.37
C PRO A 55 8.76 7.36 -19.82
N THR A 56 7.88 6.42 -20.15
CA THR A 56 7.30 6.36 -21.49
C THR A 56 6.28 7.47 -21.72
N LEU A 57 5.63 7.95 -20.65
CA LEU A 57 4.84 9.19 -20.65
C LEU A 57 5.57 10.30 -19.89
N PRO A 58 5.68 11.51 -20.46
CA PRO A 58 6.21 12.66 -19.75
C PRO A 58 5.51 12.88 -18.41
N GLY A 59 6.28 13.13 -17.37
CA GLY A 59 5.71 13.45 -16.06
C GLY A 59 5.09 14.85 -16.03
N ARG A 60 4.18 15.04 -15.09
CA ARG A 60 3.59 16.35 -14.76
C ARG A 60 4.60 17.23 -14.04
N THR A 61 4.67 18.46 -14.55
CA THR A 61 5.49 19.57 -14.04
C THR A 61 4.66 20.87 -13.95
N ASP A 62 3.34 20.73 -13.84
CA ASP A 62 2.36 21.81 -13.95
C ASP A 62 2.29 22.74 -12.73
N THR A 63 2.78 22.30 -11.57
CA THR A 63 2.83 23.12 -10.34
C THR A 63 4.27 23.27 -9.84
N PRO A 64 4.59 24.33 -9.07
CA PRO A 64 5.92 24.47 -8.44
C PRO A 64 6.30 23.26 -7.58
N HIS A 65 5.33 22.66 -6.90
CA HIS A 65 5.53 21.43 -6.14
C HIS A 65 5.97 20.28 -7.05
N MET A 66 5.24 20.02 -8.15
CA MET A 66 5.56 18.94 -9.07
C MET A 66 6.92 19.15 -9.73
N ARG A 67 7.24 20.38 -10.18
CA ARG A 67 8.57 20.71 -10.72
C ARG A 67 9.70 20.42 -9.74
N LYS A 68 9.51 20.78 -8.47
CA LYS A 68 10.51 20.57 -7.43
C LYS A 68 10.81 19.08 -7.19
N HIS A 69 9.82 18.21 -7.36
CA HIS A 69 9.94 16.78 -7.06
C HIS A 69 10.12 15.91 -8.31
N TYR A 70 9.98 16.44 -9.51
CA TYR A 70 10.04 15.68 -10.75
C TYR A 70 11.45 15.10 -11.02
N LEU A 71 11.50 13.88 -11.56
CA LEU A 71 12.71 13.24 -12.07
C LEU A 71 12.44 12.73 -13.50
N GLU A 72 13.29 13.12 -14.45
CA GLU A 72 13.16 12.75 -15.86
C GLU A 72 13.56 11.31 -16.17
N LYS A 73 14.47 10.74 -15.38
CA LYS A 73 14.98 9.38 -15.52
C LYS A 73 15.45 8.84 -14.17
N THR A 74 15.58 7.52 -14.06
CA THR A 74 16.19 6.93 -12.87
C THR A 74 17.69 7.11 -13.00
N ASP A 75 18.41 7.27 -11.90
CA ASP A 75 19.82 6.87 -11.92
C ASP A 75 19.92 5.36 -12.21
N PRO A 76 21.06 4.86 -12.71
CA PRO A 76 21.24 3.42 -12.91
C PRO A 76 20.99 2.63 -11.63
N LEU A 77 20.31 1.49 -11.74
CA LEU A 77 19.80 0.75 -10.59
C LEU A 77 20.91 0.29 -9.64
N GLU A 78 22.10 -0.02 -10.15
CA GLU A 78 23.25 -0.43 -9.35
C GLU A 78 23.82 0.69 -8.46
N THR A 79 23.44 1.95 -8.70
CA THR A 79 23.86 3.09 -7.87
C THR A 79 23.09 3.21 -6.56
N TYR A 80 21.97 2.50 -6.40
CA TYR A 80 21.20 2.50 -5.16
C TYR A 80 21.75 1.44 -4.20
N ASP A 81 21.83 1.80 -2.92
CA ASP A 81 22.23 0.89 -1.86
C ASP A 81 21.12 -0.11 -1.57
N LEU A 82 19.88 0.39 -1.50
CA LEU A 82 18.69 -0.37 -1.14
C LEU A 82 17.48 0.01 -2.00
N PHE A 83 16.61 -0.97 -2.21
CA PHE A 83 15.30 -0.84 -2.85
C PHE A 83 14.22 -1.19 -1.84
N PHE A 84 13.42 -0.19 -1.46
CA PHE A 84 12.31 -0.37 -0.53
C PHE A 84 11.00 -0.51 -1.30
N VAL A 85 10.49 -1.74 -1.42
CA VAL A 85 9.20 -1.98 -2.05
C VAL A 85 8.10 -1.79 -1.02
N LEU A 86 7.21 -0.82 -1.24
CA LEU A 86 5.99 -0.65 -0.43
C LEU A 86 5.06 -1.84 -0.70
N PHE A 87 5.07 -2.81 0.20
CA PHE A 87 4.58 -4.17 -0.06
C PHE A 87 3.31 -4.48 0.72
N SER A 88 2.16 -4.52 0.02
CA SER A 88 0.87 -4.82 0.64
C SER A 88 0.45 -6.28 0.53
N GLY A 89 1.20 -7.11 -0.21
CA GLY A 89 0.79 -8.47 -0.57
C GLY A 89 -0.25 -8.52 -1.71
N GLY A 90 -0.72 -7.37 -2.19
CA GLY A 90 -1.60 -7.29 -3.34
C GLY A 90 -0.85 -7.46 -4.66
N LYS A 91 -1.59 -7.87 -5.71
CA LYS A 91 -1.04 -8.22 -7.03
C LYS A 91 -0.08 -7.18 -7.59
N ASP A 92 -0.40 -5.89 -7.42
CA ASP A 92 0.40 -4.79 -7.97
C ASP A 92 1.73 -4.61 -7.21
N SER A 93 1.72 -4.76 -5.87
CA SER A 93 2.96 -4.73 -5.08
C SER A 93 3.83 -5.96 -5.29
N VAL A 94 3.22 -7.12 -5.53
CA VAL A 94 3.91 -8.36 -5.92
C VAL A 94 4.58 -8.19 -7.28
N ALA A 95 3.84 -7.70 -8.29
CA ALA A 95 4.40 -7.43 -9.61
C ALA A 95 5.53 -6.39 -9.57
N ALA A 96 5.43 -5.35 -8.72
CA ALA A 96 6.50 -4.38 -8.55
C ALA A 96 7.79 -5.00 -7.97
N ALA A 97 7.68 -5.92 -7.01
CA ALA A 97 8.82 -6.65 -6.46
C ALA A 97 9.45 -7.59 -7.50
N LEU A 98 8.62 -8.37 -8.20
CA LEU A 98 9.05 -9.27 -9.27
C LEU A 98 9.72 -8.52 -10.42
N ASN A 99 9.20 -7.32 -10.77
CA ASN A 99 9.80 -6.49 -11.81
C ASN A 99 11.24 -6.08 -11.46
N LEU A 100 11.54 -5.74 -10.21
CA LEU A 100 12.93 -5.46 -9.80
C LEU A 100 13.84 -6.69 -9.92
N LEU A 101 13.34 -7.87 -9.52
CA LEU A 101 14.07 -9.12 -9.67
C LEU A 101 14.36 -9.45 -11.14
N GLU A 102 13.38 -9.26 -12.02
CA GLU A 102 13.53 -9.48 -13.47
C GLU A 102 14.46 -8.46 -14.15
N LEU A 103 14.52 -7.23 -13.63
CA LEU A 103 15.51 -6.23 -14.03
C LEU A 103 16.93 -6.55 -13.53
N GLY A 104 17.10 -7.62 -12.75
CA GLY A 104 18.39 -8.13 -12.28
C GLY A 104 18.87 -7.53 -10.96
N VAL A 105 18.00 -6.82 -10.22
CA VAL A 105 18.37 -6.26 -8.91
C VAL A 105 18.66 -7.41 -7.93
N PRO A 106 19.81 -7.43 -7.24
CA PRO A 106 20.13 -8.50 -6.29
C PRO A 106 19.07 -8.59 -5.16
N PRO A 107 18.56 -9.80 -4.84
CA PRO A 107 17.54 -9.98 -3.78
C PRO A 107 17.92 -9.32 -2.45
N LYS A 108 19.19 -9.41 -2.05
CA LYS A 108 19.73 -8.80 -0.82
C LYS A 108 19.65 -7.26 -0.76
N LYS A 109 19.42 -6.58 -1.89
CA LYS A 109 19.21 -5.13 -1.95
C LYS A 109 17.73 -4.75 -1.92
N ILE A 110 16.82 -5.72 -2.08
CA ILE A 110 15.37 -5.49 -2.11
C ILE A 110 14.81 -5.81 -0.73
N ILE A 111 14.21 -4.80 -0.10
CA ILE A 111 13.56 -4.93 1.20
C ILE A 111 12.08 -4.60 1.02
N LEU A 112 11.23 -5.54 1.41
CA LEU A 112 9.79 -5.34 1.42
C LEU A 112 9.42 -4.56 2.69
N LEU A 113 8.76 -3.42 2.55
CA LEU A 113 8.22 -2.65 3.67
C LEU A 113 6.71 -2.86 3.74
N HIS A 114 6.25 -3.57 4.76
CA HIS A 114 4.83 -3.77 5.01
C HIS A 114 4.35 -2.85 6.15
N HIS A 115 3.32 -2.06 5.86
CA HIS A 115 2.66 -1.18 6.84
C HIS A 115 1.38 -1.85 7.35
N ASP A 116 1.47 -2.42 8.55
CA ASP A 116 0.38 -3.12 9.23
C ASP A 116 -0.63 -2.09 9.76
N ILE A 117 -1.84 -2.09 9.19
CA ILE A 117 -2.88 -1.10 9.46
C ILE A 117 -3.53 -1.34 10.83
N ASP A 118 -3.51 -2.58 11.33
CA ASP A 118 -4.15 -2.94 12.60
C ASP A 118 -3.22 -2.64 13.78
N GLY A 119 -1.90 -2.65 13.52
CA GLY A 119 -0.88 -2.44 14.53
C GLY A 119 -1.04 -3.46 15.64
N ASN A 120 -1.42 -3.00 16.83
CA ASN A 120 -1.70 -3.84 18.01
C ASN A 120 -3.17 -3.77 18.48
N SER A 121 -4.08 -3.24 17.65
CA SER A 121 -5.51 -3.18 17.99
C SER A 121 -6.14 -4.57 18.11
N LYS A 122 -7.08 -4.73 19.05
CA LYS A 122 -7.93 -5.92 19.16
C LYS A 122 -9.00 -5.98 18.07
N ARG A 123 -9.61 -4.83 17.74
CA ARG A 123 -10.49 -4.70 16.56
C ARG A 123 -9.62 -4.68 15.32
N LYS A 124 -9.95 -5.47 14.31
CA LYS A 124 -9.13 -5.67 13.10
C LYS A 124 -9.80 -5.09 11.87
N MET A 125 -8.99 -4.77 10.87
CA MET A 125 -9.41 -4.29 9.55
C MET A 125 -8.71 -5.06 8.44
N ASP A 126 -7.47 -5.53 8.65
CA ASP A 126 -6.72 -6.30 7.66
C ASP A 126 -7.13 -7.77 7.66
N TRP A 127 -6.84 -8.47 6.56
CA TRP A 127 -7.02 -9.91 6.53
C TRP A 127 -6.09 -10.58 7.55
N PRO A 128 -6.57 -11.58 8.31
CA PRO A 128 -5.72 -12.37 9.20
C PRO A 128 -4.46 -12.92 8.50
N VAL A 129 -4.58 -13.26 7.21
CA VAL A 129 -3.49 -13.83 6.41
C VAL A 129 -2.49 -12.81 5.85
N THR A 130 -2.83 -11.52 5.68
CA THR A 130 -2.01 -10.57 4.91
C THR A 130 -0.55 -10.54 5.37
N LYS A 131 -0.34 -10.42 6.69
CA LYS A 131 0.99 -10.35 7.28
C LYS A 131 1.81 -11.63 7.02
N ASN A 132 1.17 -12.79 7.14
CA ASN A 132 1.83 -14.08 6.93
C ASN A 132 2.06 -14.37 5.45
N TYR A 133 1.14 -13.97 4.57
CA TYR A 133 1.35 -14.02 3.11
C TYR A 133 2.58 -13.19 2.72
N CYS A 134 2.72 -11.98 3.26
CA CYS A 134 3.87 -11.13 2.99
C CYS A 134 5.20 -11.76 3.47
N ARG A 135 5.21 -12.42 4.63
CA ARG A 135 6.39 -13.17 5.13
C ARG A 135 6.71 -14.36 4.24
N ALA A 136 5.70 -15.17 3.93
CA ALA A 136 5.85 -16.33 3.07
C ALA A 136 6.39 -15.92 1.69
N PHE A 137 5.91 -14.80 1.13
CA PHE A 137 6.42 -14.26 -0.13
C PHE A 137 7.89 -13.85 -0.02
N ALA A 138 8.26 -13.11 1.02
CA ALA A 138 9.64 -12.71 1.24
C ALA A 138 10.57 -13.93 1.34
N GLU A 139 10.18 -14.94 2.11
CA GLU A 139 10.92 -16.20 2.27
C GLU A 139 11.05 -16.95 0.94
N ALA A 140 9.96 -17.12 0.18
CA ALA A 140 9.96 -17.84 -1.10
C ALA A 140 10.88 -17.21 -2.16
N PHE A 141 11.08 -15.89 -2.11
CA PHE A 141 11.93 -15.15 -3.04
C PHE A 141 13.30 -14.76 -2.45
N GLY A 142 13.62 -15.20 -1.22
CA GLY A 142 14.88 -14.85 -0.56
C GLY A 142 15.06 -13.34 -0.32
N LEU A 143 13.97 -12.65 0.00
CA LEU A 143 13.91 -11.22 0.25
C LEU A 143 13.82 -10.92 1.74
N GLU A 144 14.34 -9.77 2.14
CA GLU A 144 14.09 -9.23 3.48
C GLU A 144 12.73 -8.55 3.52
N ILE A 145 12.01 -8.68 4.65
CA ILE A 145 10.78 -7.95 4.91
C ILE A 145 10.82 -7.30 6.30
N ARG A 146 10.45 -6.03 6.36
CA ARG A 146 10.35 -5.24 7.59
C ARG A 146 8.92 -4.75 7.79
N PHE A 147 8.42 -4.92 9.01
CA PHE A 147 7.09 -4.48 9.42
C PHE A 147 7.13 -3.13 10.13
N SER A 148 6.14 -2.30 9.87
CA SER A 148 5.93 -1.04 10.61
C SER A 148 4.44 -0.76 10.78
N PHE A 149 4.09 -0.06 11.85
CA PHE A 149 2.70 0.26 12.17
C PHE A 149 2.61 1.46 13.10
N ARG A 150 1.43 2.07 13.16
CA ARG A 150 1.08 3.01 14.22
C ARG A 150 0.40 2.25 15.36
N GLU A 151 0.78 2.54 16.60
CA GLU A 151 0.10 1.99 17.78
C GLU A 151 -1.40 2.30 17.73
N GLY A 152 -2.23 1.35 18.15
CA GLY A 152 -3.68 1.39 18.02
C GLY A 152 -4.21 1.23 16.59
N GLY A 153 -3.37 1.34 15.55
CA GLY A 153 -3.73 1.10 14.15
C GLY A 153 -4.93 1.92 13.68
N PHE A 154 -5.73 1.32 12.80
CA PHE A 154 -6.94 1.92 12.24
C PHE A 154 -7.90 2.42 13.32
N TRP A 155 -8.17 1.59 14.32
CA TRP A 155 -9.15 1.90 15.36
C TRP A 155 -8.66 2.95 16.35
N GLY A 156 -7.37 2.97 16.69
CA GLY A 156 -6.76 4.05 17.46
C GLY A 156 -6.83 5.40 16.75
N GLU A 157 -6.82 5.39 15.42
CA GLU A 157 -7.04 6.56 14.59
C GLU A 157 -8.53 6.92 14.47
N VAL A 158 -9.46 5.97 14.38
CA VAL A 158 -10.92 6.24 14.39
C VAL A 158 -11.32 7.01 15.65
N TYR A 159 -10.89 6.53 16.82
CA TYR A 159 -11.20 7.12 18.14
C TYR A 159 -10.11 8.08 18.62
N ARG A 160 -9.36 8.71 17.70
CA ARG A 160 -8.25 9.58 18.09
C ARG A 160 -8.74 10.79 18.88
N TYR A 161 -8.22 10.90 20.10
CA TYR A 161 -8.37 12.05 20.99
C TYR A 161 -6.99 12.48 21.51
N GLY A 162 -6.54 13.65 21.08
CA GLY A 162 -5.19 14.17 21.24
C GLY A 162 -4.27 13.86 20.06
N SER A 163 -2.98 13.80 20.36
CA SER A 163 -1.93 13.45 19.40
C SER A 163 -2.16 12.10 18.73
N LYS A 164 -1.55 11.92 17.56
CA LYS A 164 -1.40 10.60 16.93
C LYS A 164 -0.61 9.68 17.87
N GLN A 165 -0.91 8.38 17.83
CA GLN A 165 -0.12 7.41 18.58
C GLN A 165 1.27 7.20 17.95
N PRO A 166 2.25 6.68 18.70
CA PRO A 166 3.60 6.42 18.20
C PRO A 166 3.66 5.41 17.06
N VAL A 167 4.72 5.53 16.26
CA VAL A 167 5.03 4.60 15.17
C VAL A 167 6.07 3.61 15.66
N GLN A 168 5.81 2.32 15.42
CA GLN A 168 6.78 1.26 15.62
C GLN A 168 7.23 0.68 14.27
N PHE A 169 8.49 0.29 14.18
CA PHE A 169 9.03 -0.40 13.01
C PHE A 169 10.15 -1.37 13.38
N GLN A 170 10.25 -2.45 12.60
CA GLN A 170 11.40 -3.35 12.61
C GLN A 170 12.57 -2.68 11.90
N ASP A 171 13.68 -2.57 12.62
CA ASP A 171 14.91 -1.97 12.14
C ASP A 171 15.82 -3.02 11.49
N ALA A 172 16.87 -2.57 10.79
CA ALA A 172 17.80 -3.45 10.09
C ALA A 172 18.61 -4.38 11.01
N ASP A 173 18.74 -4.00 12.29
CA ASP A 173 19.37 -4.83 13.34
C ASP A 173 18.40 -5.86 13.95
N GLY A 174 17.16 -5.95 13.44
CA GLY A 174 16.10 -6.82 13.93
C GLY A 174 15.34 -6.29 15.16
N SER A 175 15.76 -5.16 15.74
CA SER A 175 15.08 -4.56 16.88
C SER A 175 13.79 -3.86 16.47
N MET A 176 12.84 -3.79 17.41
CA MET A 176 11.66 -2.91 17.27
C MET A 176 12.00 -1.52 17.79
N ARG A 177 11.92 -0.52 16.91
CA ARG A 177 12.06 0.90 17.25
C ARG A 177 10.70 1.54 17.42
N ARG A 178 10.63 2.56 18.26
CA ARG A 178 9.41 3.34 18.55
C ARG A 178 9.72 4.83 18.49
N ILE A 179 8.94 5.57 17.72
CA ILE A 179 9.09 7.02 17.53
C ILE A 179 7.81 7.72 17.95
N GLU A 180 7.90 8.57 18.95
CA GLU A 180 6.79 9.36 19.48
C GLU A 180 6.62 10.67 18.70
N PRO A 181 5.37 11.04 18.34
CA PRO A 181 5.07 12.38 17.85
C PRO A 181 5.32 13.43 18.93
N SER A 182 5.65 14.66 18.53
CA SER A 182 6.00 15.74 19.45
C SER A 182 4.93 16.03 20.52
N ALA A 183 3.65 15.94 20.17
CA ALA A 183 2.53 16.21 21.08
C ALA A 183 2.11 15.00 21.92
N TRP A 184 2.79 13.85 21.81
CA TRP A 184 2.38 12.60 22.47
C TRP A 184 2.39 12.71 24.00
N THR A 185 3.53 13.10 24.58
CA THR A 185 3.69 13.22 26.03
C THR A 185 2.69 14.21 26.64
N ARG A 186 2.52 15.38 26.03
CA ARG A 186 1.55 16.39 26.49
C ARG A 186 0.11 15.88 26.39
N SER A 187 -0.23 15.12 25.35
CA SER A 187 -1.56 14.51 25.24
C SER A 187 -1.85 13.49 26.35
N LEU A 188 -0.84 12.75 26.81
CA LEU A 188 -0.99 11.81 27.94
C LEU A 188 -1.14 12.56 29.26
N GLU A 189 -0.38 13.64 29.44
CA GLU A 189 -0.47 14.50 30.62
C GLU A 189 -1.86 15.14 30.73
N LEU A 190 -2.36 15.74 29.65
CA LEU A 190 -3.68 16.37 29.62
C LEU A 190 -4.81 15.40 29.97
N LYS A 191 -4.75 14.15 29.50
CA LYS A 191 -5.74 13.12 29.88
C LYS A 191 -5.76 12.86 31.38
N ARG A 192 -4.57 12.74 32.01
CA ARG A 192 -4.49 12.56 33.47
C ARG A 192 -5.01 13.77 34.23
N LEU A 193 -4.69 14.97 33.75
CA LEU A 193 -5.16 16.22 34.33
C LEU A 193 -6.68 16.38 34.19
N MET A 194 -7.28 15.91 33.09
CA MET A 194 -8.73 15.83 32.91
C MET A 194 -9.36 14.87 33.92
N ASP A 195 -8.82 13.65 34.08
CA ASP A 195 -9.32 12.67 35.06
C ASP A 195 -9.29 13.24 36.50
N GLN A 196 -8.24 13.99 36.83
CA GLN A 196 -8.11 14.68 38.12
C GLN A 196 -9.14 15.80 38.29
N ALA A 197 -9.28 16.66 37.27
CA ALA A 197 -10.27 17.74 37.31
C ALA A 197 -11.71 17.21 37.43
N GLU A 198 -12.02 16.08 36.79
CA GLU A 198 -13.31 15.39 36.92
C GLU A 198 -13.52 14.85 38.34
N ALA A 199 -12.51 14.22 38.93
CA ALA A 199 -12.58 13.70 40.31
C ALA A 199 -12.75 14.81 41.36
N GLU A 200 -12.28 16.02 41.07
CA GLU A 200 -12.42 17.22 41.90
C GLU A 200 -13.69 18.05 41.60
N ASP A 201 -14.54 17.60 40.66
CA ASP A 201 -15.70 18.35 40.15
C ASP A 201 -15.35 19.76 39.61
N ASN A 202 -14.12 19.93 39.12
CA ASN A 202 -13.61 21.18 38.56
C ASN A 202 -13.83 21.25 37.04
N LEU A 203 -15.08 21.58 36.67
CA LEU A 203 -15.50 21.59 35.27
C LEU A 203 -14.80 22.66 34.40
N GLU A 204 -14.36 23.78 34.98
CA GLU A 204 -13.63 24.81 34.24
C GLU A 204 -12.26 24.30 33.80
N LEU A 205 -11.56 23.63 34.71
CA LEU A 205 -10.24 23.09 34.46
C LEU A 205 -10.29 21.89 33.48
N TYR A 206 -11.31 21.02 33.64
CA TYR A 206 -11.57 19.95 32.69
C TYR A 206 -11.71 20.47 31.26
N LYS A 207 -12.53 21.52 31.05
CA LYS A 207 -12.76 22.11 29.73
C LYS A 207 -11.49 22.71 29.14
N LEU A 208 -10.69 23.41 29.94
CA LEU A 208 -9.42 23.97 29.51
C LEU A 208 -8.46 22.88 28.98
N TYR A 209 -8.33 21.78 29.72
CA TYR A 209 -7.48 20.66 29.31
C TYR A 209 -8.04 19.90 28.11
N GLU A 210 -9.36 19.73 28.03
CA GLU A 210 -10.01 19.16 26.86
C GLU A 210 -9.73 20.01 25.61
N GLU A 211 -9.91 21.34 25.67
CA GLU A 211 -9.69 22.23 24.54
C GLU A 211 -8.24 22.14 24.03
N GLU A 212 -7.25 22.15 24.94
CA GLU A 212 -5.85 21.96 24.59
C GLU A 212 -5.62 20.58 23.95
N LEU A 213 -6.18 19.51 24.53
CA LEU A 213 -6.03 18.16 24.00
C LEU A 213 -6.62 18.03 22.59
N ARG A 214 -7.81 18.59 22.36
CA ARG A 214 -8.47 18.61 21.05
C ARG A 214 -7.65 19.34 19.99
N SER A 215 -6.89 20.36 20.38
CA SER A 215 -6.00 21.10 19.47
C SER A 215 -4.92 20.23 18.83
N TYR A 216 -4.46 19.15 19.51
CA TYR A 216 -3.51 18.19 18.95
C TYR A 216 -4.16 17.17 18.00
N GLY A 217 -5.47 16.97 18.14
CA GLY A 217 -6.23 16.12 17.25
C GLY A 217 -7.52 15.60 17.88
N TYR A 218 -8.57 15.61 17.08
CA TYR A 218 -9.83 14.96 17.41
C TYR A 218 -10.39 14.33 16.13
N ARG A 219 -10.87 13.09 16.21
CA ARG A 219 -11.42 12.40 15.03
C ARG A 219 -12.85 11.89 15.22
N PHE A 220 -13.02 10.79 15.96
CA PHE A 220 -14.32 10.12 16.17
C PHE A 220 -15.13 9.95 14.88
N LYS A 221 -14.47 9.47 13.83
CA LYS A 221 -15.11 9.19 12.54
C LYS A 221 -14.29 8.25 11.68
N PHE A 222 -14.97 7.51 10.81
CA PHE A 222 -14.34 6.70 9.79
C PHE A 222 -13.59 7.54 8.74
N PRO A 223 -12.62 6.95 8.02
CA PRO A 223 -11.91 7.65 6.96
C PRO A 223 -12.82 7.88 5.76
N ALA A 224 -12.67 9.04 5.12
CA ALA A 224 -13.47 9.38 3.96
C ALA A 224 -13.13 8.47 2.75
N LYS A 225 -14.17 8.02 2.04
CA LYS A 225 -14.08 7.30 0.76
C LYS A 225 -13.73 8.25 -0.39
N GLY A 226 -12.53 8.81 -0.36
CA GLY A 226 -12.10 9.82 -1.33
C GLY A 226 -10.58 9.87 -1.56
N ALA A 227 -10.15 10.79 -2.43
CA ALA A 227 -8.75 10.95 -2.80
C ALA A 227 -7.93 11.78 -1.81
N ASN A 228 -8.57 12.65 -1.02
CA ASN A 228 -7.88 13.52 -0.07
C ASN A 228 -7.27 12.70 1.08
N LEU A 229 -5.93 12.67 1.15
CA LEU A 229 -5.19 11.88 2.13
C LEU A 229 -5.34 12.40 3.58
N GLN A 230 -5.78 13.64 3.78
CA GLN A 230 -6.04 14.19 5.11
C GLN A 230 -7.30 13.56 5.72
N THR A 231 -8.34 13.35 4.91
CA THR A 231 -9.59 12.71 5.34
C THR A 231 -9.57 11.21 5.15
N ARG A 232 -8.81 10.69 4.18
CA ARG A 232 -8.46 9.27 4.02
C ARG A 232 -7.18 8.94 4.80
N TYR A 233 -7.26 9.10 6.11
CA TYR A 233 -6.13 8.93 7.02
C TYR A 233 -5.58 7.50 7.07
N CYS A 234 -6.36 6.48 6.65
CA CYS A 234 -5.87 5.11 6.54
C CYS A 234 -4.73 4.96 5.50
N SER A 235 -4.67 5.82 4.48
CA SER A 235 -3.51 5.92 3.59
C SER A 235 -2.50 6.94 4.10
N GLY A 236 -2.95 8.14 4.46
CA GLY A 236 -2.05 9.25 4.84
C GLY A 236 -1.28 8.99 6.13
N ILE A 237 -1.99 8.66 7.20
CA ILE A 237 -1.45 8.60 8.57
C ILE A 237 -0.93 7.21 8.93
N LEU A 238 -1.59 6.16 8.43
CA LEU A 238 -1.28 4.76 8.79
C LEU A 238 -0.35 4.06 7.80
N LYS A 239 -0.18 4.57 6.57
CA LYS A 239 0.75 4.01 5.58
C LYS A 239 1.86 4.98 5.21
N ILE A 240 1.51 6.13 4.62
CA ILE A 240 2.50 7.08 4.10
C ILE A 240 3.36 7.65 5.24
N GLU A 241 2.75 8.15 6.31
CA GLU A 241 3.51 8.69 7.44
C GLU A 241 4.32 7.61 8.17
N VAL A 242 3.74 6.43 8.40
CA VAL A 242 4.43 5.28 9.00
C VAL A 242 5.67 4.90 8.18
N GLY A 243 5.53 4.78 6.86
CA GLY A 243 6.65 4.51 5.96
C GLY A 243 7.70 5.62 5.97
N CYS A 244 7.29 6.89 6.07
CA CYS A 244 8.25 7.99 6.21
C CYS A 244 9.08 7.85 7.48
N VAL A 245 8.44 7.59 8.62
CA VAL A 245 9.13 7.41 9.90
C VAL A 245 10.09 6.23 9.83
N ALA A 246 9.66 5.09 9.29
CA ALA A 246 10.53 3.93 9.13
C ALA A 246 11.76 4.29 8.26
N ILE A 247 11.56 4.91 7.10
CA ILE A 247 12.67 5.26 6.19
C ILE A 247 13.64 6.27 6.82
N THR A 248 13.15 7.22 7.63
CA THR A 248 14.01 8.28 8.18
C THR A 248 14.81 7.85 9.41
N HIS A 249 14.39 6.81 10.12
CA HIS A 249 14.92 6.46 11.44
C HIS A 249 15.66 5.12 11.53
N GLN A 250 15.56 4.23 10.53
CA GLN A 250 16.31 2.97 10.53
C GLN A 250 17.83 3.18 10.53
N VAL A 251 18.58 2.26 11.13
CA VAL A 251 20.03 2.39 11.32
C VAL A 251 20.79 2.46 10.00
N ASP A 252 20.33 1.74 8.99
CA ASP A 252 20.92 1.63 7.64
C ASP A 252 20.41 2.71 6.66
N THR A 253 19.35 3.46 7.02
CA THR A 253 18.79 4.52 6.16
C THR A 253 18.71 5.90 6.79
N LYS A 254 19.12 6.09 8.04
CA LYS A 254 19.04 7.41 8.69
C LYS A 254 20.01 8.44 8.10
N ARG A 255 21.10 8.03 7.45
CA ARG A 255 22.12 8.89 6.83
C ARG A 255 22.96 8.15 5.78
N ASP A 256 23.71 8.91 4.98
CA ASP A 256 24.78 8.41 4.09
C ASP A 256 24.36 7.22 3.20
N CYS A 257 23.21 7.36 2.53
CA CYS A 257 22.62 6.29 1.72
C CYS A 257 21.83 6.84 0.53
N LYS A 258 21.66 6.00 -0.49
CA LYS A 258 20.83 6.23 -1.66
C LYS A 258 19.80 5.11 -1.81
N ILE A 259 18.53 5.47 -1.71
CA ILE A 259 17.41 4.53 -1.61
C ILE A 259 16.45 4.74 -2.77
N MET A 260 16.00 3.64 -3.38
CA MET A 260 14.87 3.64 -4.30
C MET A 260 13.64 3.11 -3.57
N VAL A 261 12.65 3.96 -3.30
CA VAL A 261 11.33 3.56 -2.82
C VAL A 261 10.48 3.16 -4.02
N VAL A 262 9.98 1.93 -4.05
CA VAL A 262 9.22 1.36 -5.16
C VAL A 262 7.78 1.11 -4.74
N SER A 263 6.81 1.45 -5.60
CA SER A 263 5.38 1.20 -5.34
C SER A 263 4.65 0.70 -6.57
N GLY A 264 3.67 -0.19 -6.38
CA GLY A 264 2.86 -0.77 -7.43
C GLY A 264 1.66 0.08 -7.91
N GLU A 265 1.74 1.40 -7.85
CA GLU A 265 0.64 2.26 -8.33
C GLU A 265 0.64 2.34 -9.85
N ARG A 266 -0.55 2.22 -10.48
CA ARG A 266 -0.72 2.22 -11.93
C ARG A 266 -1.68 3.32 -12.40
N ARG A 267 -1.42 3.89 -13.57
CA ARG A 267 -2.26 4.93 -14.18
C ARG A 267 -3.66 4.42 -14.53
N GLY A 268 -3.78 3.13 -14.85
CA GLY A 268 -5.03 2.45 -15.18
C GLY A 268 -6.04 2.36 -14.02
N GLU A 269 -5.59 2.50 -12.77
CA GLU A 269 -6.43 2.24 -11.58
C GLU A 269 -7.52 3.28 -11.31
N SER A 270 -7.27 4.57 -11.60
CA SER A 270 -8.24 5.65 -11.33
C SER A 270 -7.90 6.95 -12.06
N THR A 271 -8.87 7.86 -12.16
CA THR A 271 -8.68 9.18 -12.78
C THR A 271 -7.57 10.00 -12.11
N ASN A 272 -7.43 9.88 -10.79
CA ASN A 272 -6.38 10.60 -10.06
C ASN A 272 -4.99 10.02 -10.31
N ARG A 273 -4.89 8.68 -10.40
CA ARG A 273 -3.61 7.98 -10.65
C ARG A 273 -3.13 8.08 -12.08
N SER A 274 -4.01 8.32 -13.06
CA SER A 274 -3.58 8.47 -14.47
C SER A 274 -2.62 9.64 -14.69
N LYS A 275 -2.51 10.53 -13.71
CA LYS A 275 -1.65 11.71 -13.72
C LYS A 275 -0.36 11.52 -12.90
N TYR A 276 -0.07 10.33 -12.38
CA TYR A 276 1.11 10.12 -11.56
C TYR A 276 2.38 10.09 -12.40
N ASN A 277 3.47 10.60 -11.82
CA ASN A 277 4.80 10.52 -12.39
C ASN A 277 5.40 9.14 -12.13
N MET A 278 6.19 8.64 -13.09
CA MET A 278 6.90 7.37 -12.89
C MET A 278 7.99 7.52 -11.82
N MET A 279 8.71 8.65 -11.81
CA MET A 279 9.70 8.94 -10.78
C MET A 279 9.61 10.34 -10.20
N GLU A 280 9.88 10.43 -8.90
CA GLU A 280 9.88 11.67 -8.13
C GLU A 280 10.91 11.62 -6.99
N LEU A 281 11.35 12.78 -6.51
CA LEU A 281 12.03 12.88 -5.23
C LEU A 281 11.06 12.49 -4.11
N HIS A 282 11.43 11.46 -3.34
CA HIS A 282 10.62 11.03 -2.23
C HIS A 282 10.65 12.07 -1.10
N ARG A 283 9.56 12.18 -0.34
CA ARG A 283 9.41 13.15 0.76
C ARG A 283 10.41 13.02 1.90
N THR A 284 11.13 11.91 2.00
CA THR A 284 12.20 11.68 3.00
C THR A 284 13.61 11.99 2.47
N HIS A 285 13.71 12.48 1.23
CA HIS A 285 14.94 12.98 0.62
C HIS A 285 15.57 14.09 1.48
N ALA A 286 16.83 13.92 1.88
CA ALA A 286 17.54 14.82 2.78
C ALA A 286 19.06 14.82 2.48
N PRO A 287 19.48 15.28 1.27
CA PRO A 287 20.85 15.13 0.80
C PRO A 287 21.85 16.03 1.54
N ILE A 288 21.41 17.17 2.08
CA ILE A 288 22.31 18.12 2.76
C ILE A 288 22.58 17.68 4.20
N ARG A 289 21.52 17.62 5.03
CA ARG A 289 21.66 17.35 6.47
C ARG A 289 22.07 15.91 6.79
N ASN A 290 21.49 14.95 6.06
CA ASN A 290 21.66 13.53 6.36
C ASN A 290 22.41 12.79 5.25
N LYS A 291 22.81 13.45 4.15
CA LYS A 291 23.42 12.78 2.98
C LYS A 291 22.59 11.58 2.50
N ARG A 292 21.27 11.70 2.60
CA ARG A 292 20.31 10.68 2.18
C ARG A 292 19.61 11.10 0.89
N VAL A 293 19.83 10.35 -0.17
CA VAL A 293 19.10 10.49 -1.44
C VAL A 293 17.98 9.45 -1.48
N VAL A 294 16.76 9.87 -1.82
CA VAL A 294 15.60 8.96 -1.86
C VAL A 294 14.77 9.32 -3.07
N HIS A 295 14.66 8.37 -4.01
CA HIS A 295 13.79 8.48 -5.17
C HIS A 295 12.57 7.58 -4.95
N HIS A 296 11.42 8.00 -5.47
CA HIS A 296 10.20 7.20 -5.56
C HIS A 296 10.07 6.73 -7.00
N PHE A 297 9.95 5.43 -7.23
CA PHE A 297 9.75 4.82 -8.54
C PHE A 297 8.49 3.96 -8.59
N ARG A 298 7.61 4.24 -9.54
CA ARG A 298 6.41 3.45 -9.82
C ARG A 298 6.72 2.50 -10.98
N SER A 299 7.37 1.38 -10.67
CA SER A 299 8.00 0.49 -11.66
C SER A 299 7.03 -0.13 -12.67
N ILE A 300 5.75 -0.24 -12.29
CA ILE A 300 4.70 -0.82 -13.12
C ILE A 300 3.62 0.19 -13.51
N ILE A 301 3.94 1.49 -13.50
CA ILE A 301 2.94 2.56 -13.60
C ILE A 301 2.05 2.48 -14.86
N ASP A 302 2.60 1.94 -15.95
CA ASP A 302 1.91 1.79 -17.24
C ASP A 302 1.36 0.36 -17.47
N PHE A 303 1.47 -0.53 -16.50
CA PHE A 303 0.92 -1.88 -16.62
C PHE A 303 -0.61 -1.83 -16.57
N SER A 304 -1.26 -2.57 -17.46
CA SER A 304 -2.66 -2.96 -17.31
C SER A 304 -2.83 -4.00 -16.19
N GLU A 305 -4.07 -4.28 -15.78
CA GLU A 305 -4.32 -5.38 -14.84
C GLU A 305 -3.86 -6.73 -15.42
N LYS A 306 -4.07 -6.94 -16.73
CA LYS A 306 -3.57 -8.10 -17.47
C LYS A 306 -2.05 -8.22 -17.32
N ASP A 307 -1.30 -7.15 -17.60
CA ASP A 307 0.16 -7.15 -17.49
C ASP A 307 0.63 -7.58 -16.09
N VAL A 308 -0.05 -7.11 -15.04
CA VAL A 308 0.23 -7.50 -13.64
C VAL A 308 0.01 -9.00 -13.44
N TRP A 309 -1.15 -9.53 -13.85
CA TRP A 309 -1.43 -10.96 -13.73
C TRP A 309 -0.44 -11.82 -14.52
N GLU A 310 0.02 -11.37 -15.68
CA GLU A 310 1.05 -12.06 -16.47
C GLU A 310 2.41 -12.10 -15.79
N VAL A 311 2.74 -11.08 -14.99
CA VAL A 311 3.94 -11.08 -14.13
C VAL A 311 3.83 -12.15 -13.07
N LEU A 312 2.69 -12.24 -12.38
CA LEU A 312 2.47 -13.28 -11.37
C LEU A 312 2.50 -14.67 -12.02
N ARG A 313 1.82 -14.86 -13.15
CA ARG A 313 1.72 -16.12 -13.89
C ARG A 313 3.09 -16.65 -14.31
N ARG A 314 3.92 -15.83 -14.95
CA ARG A 314 5.24 -16.30 -15.43
C ARG A 314 6.21 -16.61 -14.29
N ASN A 315 6.06 -15.94 -13.15
CA ASN A 315 6.81 -16.22 -11.92
C ASN A 315 6.13 -17.29 -11.06
N ARG A 316 5.03 -17.88 -11.55
CA ARG A 316 4.22 -18.91 -10.89
C ARG A 316 3.76 -18.52 -9.49
N VAL A 317 3.57 -17.23 -9.22
CA VAL A 317 3.14 -16.76 -7.91
C VAL A 317 1.65 -17.03 -7.71
N VAL A 318 1.33 -17.78 -6.66
CA VAL A 318 -0.03 -17.89 -6.14
C VAL A 318 -0.37 -16.55 -5.46
N PRO A 319 -1.40 -15.84 -5.93
CA PRO A 319 -1.73 -14.53 -5.37
C PRO A 319 -2.30 -14.64 -3.96
N HIS A 320 -2.44 -13.50 -3.28
CA HIS A 320 -3.08 -13.42 -1.98
C HIS A 320 -4.45 -14.16 -1.99
N PRO A 321 -4.75 -15.02 -0.99
CA PRO A 321 -5.93 -15.89 -1.00
C PRO A 321 -7.27 -15.18 -1.21
N CYS A 322 -7.37 -13.88 -0.87
CA CYS A 322 -8.58 -13.09 -1.11
C CYS A 322 -8.96 -13.03 -2.61
N TYR A 323 -7.97 -13.03 -3.51
CA TYR A 323 -8.23 -13.06 -4.96
C TYR A 323 -8.85 -14.39 -5.36
N THR A 324 -8.35 -15.51 -4.82
CA THR A 324 -8.87 -16.85 -5.12
C THR A 324 -10.33 -16.99 -4.71
N VAL A 325 -10.72 -16.45 -3.55
CA VAL A 325 -12.10 -16.54 -3.07
C VAL A 325 -13.03 -15.46 -3.63
N GLY A 326 -12.55 -14.54 -4.48
CA GLY A 326 -13.42 -13.66 -5.27
C GLY A 326 -13.26 -12.14 -5.09
N TRP A 327 -12.31 -11.65 -4.27
CA TRP A 327 -12.03 -10.22 -4.16
C TRP A 327 -11.19 -9.72 -5.33
N GLY A 328 -11.61 -8.62 -5.96
CA GLY A 328 -10.82 -7.96 -7.01
C GLY A 328 -9.59 -7.20 -6.52
N ARG A 329 -9.46 -6.96 -5.21
CA ARG A 329 -8.35 -6.22 -4.61
C ARG A 329 -7.99 -6.74 -3.22
N ALA A 330 -6.70 -6.98 -3.00
CA ALA A 330 -6.13 -7.24 -1.68
C ALA A 330 -5.78 -5.93 -0.96
N SER A 331 -6.82 -5.19 -0.56
CA SER A 331 -6.71 -4.15 0.46
C SER A 331 -6.89 -4.77 1.85
N CYS A 332 -7.10 -3.96 2.89
CA CYS A 332 -7.65 -4.46 4.15
C CYS A 332 -8.98 -5.20 3.89
N ALA A 333 -9.32 -6.22 4.69
CA ALA A 333 -10.57 -6.96 4.59
C ALA A 333 -11.80 -6.02 4.63
N CYS A 334 -11.82 -5.10 5.59
CA CYS A 334 -12.89 -4.12 5.79
C CYS A 334 -12.59 -2.76 5.13
N CYS A 335 -11.97 -2.75 3.94
CA CYS A 335 -11.60 -1.50 3.28
C CYS A 335 -12.83 -0.58 3.04
N ILE A 336 -12.67 0.72 3.25
CA ILE A 336 -13.69 1.74 2.91
C ILE A 336 -14.08 1.77 1.43
N PHE A 337 -13.27 1.15 0.57
CA PHE A 337 -13.54 1.02 -0.86
C PHE A 337 -14.13 -0.36 -1.23
N SER A 338 -14.49 -1.20 -0.26
CA SER A 338 -15.17 -2.47 -0.52
C SER A 338 -16.58 -2.21 -1.08
N SER A 339 -17.04 -3.15 -1.91
CA SER A 339 -18.40 -3.14 -2.47
C SER A 339 -19.39 -3.76 -1.48
N PRO A 340 -20.71 -3.62 -1.73
CA PRO A 340 -21.72 -4.36 -0.98
C PRO A 340 -21.46 -5.87 -0.96
N SER A 341 -21.15 -6.48 -2.11
CA SER A 341 -20.86 -7.92 -2.23
C SER A 341 -19.59 -8.35 -1.47
N HIS A 342 -18.55 -7.50 -1.42
CA HIS A 342 -17.38 -7.75 -0.58
C HIS A 342 -17.73 -7.71 0.92
N PHE A 343 -18.54 -6.76 1.37
CA PHE A 343 -18.97 -6.72 2.77
C PHE A 343 -19.94 -7.84 3.12
N ALA A 344 -20.79 -8.30 2.19
CA ALA A 344 -21.57 -9.53 2.34
C ALA A 344 -20.63 -10.74 2.52
N GLY A 345 -19.54 -10.81 1.74
CA GLY A 345 -18.49 -11.80 1.94
C GLY A 345 -17.79 -11.71 3.29
N ILE A 346 -17.48 -10.50 3.78
CA ILE A 346 -16.94 -10.32 5.14
C ILE A 346 -17.95 -10.77 6.20
N LYS A 347 -19.24 -10.46 6.06
CA LYS A 347 -20.29 -10.92 6.97
C LYS A 347 -20.38 -12.45 7.03
N ASP A 348 -20.15 -13.09 5.89
CA ASP A 348 -20.19 -14.54 5.70
C ASP A 348 -18.98 -15.25 6.34
N ILE A 349 -17.74 -14.83 6.03
CA ILE A 349 -16.54 -15.55 6.51
C ILE A 349 -15.84 -14.91 7.72
N LEU A 350 -16.04 -13.62 7.98
CA LEU A 350 -15.45 -12.86 9.10
C LEU A 350 -16.53 -12.05 9.86
N PRO A 351 -17.59 -12.69 10.40
CA PRO A 351 -18.74 -11.99 10.98
C PRO A 351 -18.38 -11.02 12.10
N ASP A 352 -17.36 -11.33 12.91
CA ASP A 352 -16.90 -10.45 13.99
C ASP A 352 -16.33 -9.12 13.46
N TYR A 353 -15.69 -9.13 12.30
CA TYR A 353 -15.18 -7.91 11.67
C TYR A 353 -16.35 -7.03 11.23
N TYR A 354 -17.36 -7.64 10.60
CA TYR A 354 -18.59 -6.94 10.20
C TYR A 354 -19.31 -6.34 11.41
N GLN A 355 -19.46 -7.13 12.48
CA GLN A 355 -20.12 -6.68 13.70
C GLN A 355 -19.37 -5.54 14.39
N ASN A 356 -18.04 -5.55 14.39
CA ASN A 356 -17.22 -4.45 14.91
C ASN A 356 -17.46 -3.14 14.16
N LEU A 357 -17.63 -3.18 12.83
CA LEU A 357 -17.97 -1.98 12.06
C LEU A 357 -19.36 -1.46 12.43
N ARG A 358 -20.34 -2.36 12.49
CA ARG A 358 -21.73 -2.02 12.83
C ARG A 358 -21.84 -1.36 14.21
N LEU A 359 -21.18 -1.91 15.22
CA LEU A 359 -21.14 -1.33 16.56
C LEU A 359 -20.43 0.03 16.56
N ALA A 360 -19.33 0.15 15.83
CA ALA A 360 -18.63 1.41 15.73
C ALA A 360 -19.45 2.52 15.03
N GLU A 361 -20.26 2.20 14.02
CA GLU A 361 -21.17 3.20 13.43
C GLU A 361 -22.17 3.75 14.46
N GLN A 362 -22.68 2.89 15.34
CA GLN A 362 -23.57 3.27 16.43
C GLN A 362 -22.85 4.11 17.50
N GLU A 363 -21.68 3.66 17.95
CA GLU A 363 -20.85 4.35 18.94
C GLU A 363 -20.43 5.75 18.46
N LEU A 364 -20.09 5.89 17.18
CA LEU A 364 -19.62 7.15 16.59
C LEU A 364 -20.75 8.07 16.13
N GLN A 365 -21.97 7.55 16.01
CA GLN A 365 -23.06 8.20 15.27
C GLN A 365 -22.60 8.66 13.88
N PHE A 366 -21.78 7.84 13.23
CA PHE A 366 -21.12 8.15 11.96
C PHE A 366 -20.93 6.87 11.15
N THR A 367 -21.28 6.91 9.86
CA THR A 367 -21.25 5.73 8.98
C THR A 367 -19.91 5.54 8.27
N LEU A 368 -19.55 4.30 7.96
CA LEU A 368 -18.36 3.97 7.17
C LEU A 368 -18.53 4.40 5.71
N ASP A 369 -19.73 4.16 5.15
CA ASP A 369 -20.14 4.72 3.86
C ASP A 369 -20.57 6.18 4.03
N ASN A 370 -20.53 6.95 2.94
CA ASN A 370 -20.86 8.37 2.98
C ASN A 370 -22.33 8.65 3.30
N ASN A 371 -23.25 7.73 3.00
CA ASN A 371 -24.69 7.99 3.04
C ASN A 371 -25.51 6.92 3.78
N LYS A 372 -24.95 5.73 3.99
CA LYS A 372 -25.68 4.56 4.47
C LYS A 372 -24.96 3.94 5.66
N SER A 373 -25.72 3.39 6.59
CA SER A 373 -25.14 2.41 7.54
C SER A 373 -24.59 1.20 6.77
N ILE A 374 -23.70 0.44 7.40
CA ILE A 374 -23.11 -0.74 6.77
C ILE A 374 -24.19 -1.76 6.37
N ASP A 375 -25.25 -1.90 7.17
CA ASP A 375 -26.37 -2.81 6.87
C ASP A 375 -27.17 -2.35 5.65
N GLU A 376 -27.48 -1.06 5.53
CA GLU A 376 -28.15 -0.49 4.36
C GLU A 376 -27.27 -0.46 3.11
N PHE A 377 -25.95 -0.29 3.30
CA PHE A 377 -24.98 -0.31 2.22
C PHE A 377 -24.84 -1.71 1.62
N VAL A 378 -24.83 -2.75 2.46
CA VAL A 378 -24.80 -4.15 2.02
C VAL A 378 -26.14 -4.59 1.45
N GLY A 379 -27.25 -4.30 2.15
CA GLY A 379 -28.58 -4.72 1.74
C GLY A 379 -28.65 -6.23 1.43
N ASP A 380 -29.26 -6.57 0.30
CA ASP A 380 -29.42 -7.94 -0.19
C ASP A 380 -28.29 -8.40 -1.12
N ALA A 381 -27.13 -7.73 -1.10
CA ALA A 381 -26.00 -8.11 -1.95
C ALA A 381 -25.52 -9.54 -1.66
N GLU A 382 -25.33 -10.33 -2.70
CA GLU A 382 -24.78 -11.67 -2.58
C GLU A 382 -23.30 -11.65 -2.18
N SER A 383 -22.88 -12.63 -1.37
CA SER A 383 -21.48 -12.84 -1.01
C SER A 383 -20.63 -13.07 -2.25
N CYS A 384 -19.49 -12.38 -2.35
CA CYS A 384 -18.54 -12.62 -3.45
C CYS A 384 -17.75 -13.94 -3.30
N VAL A 385 -17.92 -14.63 -2.16
CA VAL A 385 -17.09 -15.76 -1.73
C VAL A 385 -17.34 -16.99 -2.60
N VAL A 386 -16.27 -17.50 -3.21
CA VAL A 386 -16.28 -18.78 -3.90
C VAL A 386 -16.06 -19.90 -2.88
N HIS A 387 -17.16 -20.42 -2.29
CA HIS A 387 -17.11 -21.38 -1.19
C HIS A 387 -16.44 -22.73 -1.50
N SER A 388 -16.25 -23.08 -2.77
CA SER A 388 -15.48 -24.27 -3.19
C SER A 388 -13.99 -24.14 -2.90
N GLU A 389 -13.46 -22.92 -2.76
CA GLU A 389 -12.05 -22.62 -2.51
C GLU A 389 -11.65 -22.80 -1.03
N LYS A 390 -11.84 -24.02 -0.49
CA LYS A 390 -11.68 -24.31 0.94
C LYS A 390 -10.30 -23.96 1.50
N LYS A 391 -9.23 -24.24 0.74
CA LYS A 391 -7.86 -23.92 1.16
C LYS A 391 -7.68 -22.40 1.32
N ALA A 392 -8.11 -21.61 0.34
CA ALA A 392 -7.95 -20.16 0.38
C ALA A 392 -8.80 -19.53 1.49
N ILE A 393 -10.02 -20.04 1.73
CA ILE A 393 -10.85 -19.61 2.87
C ILE A 393 -10.14 -19.94 4.19
N HIS A 394 -9.65 -21.17 4.37
CA HIS A 394 -8.90 -21.57 5.57
C HIS A 394 -7.71 -20.63 5.82
N GLN A 395 -6.93 -20.34 4.77
CA GLN A 395 -5.81 -19.40 4.85
C GLN A 395 -6.25 -18.01 5.29
N LEU A 396 -7.34 -17.46 4.72
CA LEU A 396 -7.85 -16.14 5.08
C LEU A 396 -8.25 -16.02 6.55
N LEU A 397 -8.85 -17.08 7.09
CA LEU A 397 -9.38 -17.08 8.47
C LEU A 397 -8.31 -17.34 9.52
N THR A 398 -7.41 -18.30 9.25
CA THR A 398 -6.41 -18.75 10.22
C THR A 398 -5.08 -18.02 10.10
N GLY A 399 -4.80 -17.44 8.93
CA GLY A 399 -3.49 -16.91 8.58
C GLY A 399 -2.44 -17.98 8.29
N GLU A 400 -2.81 -19.26 8.20
CA GLU A 400 -1.89 -20.38 7.96
C GLU A 400 -1.44 -20.44 6.50
N ILE A 401 -0.35 -19.75 6.19
CA ILE A 401 0.27 -19.75 4.86
C ILE A 401 1.79 -19.81 4.99
N LYS A 402 2.45 -20.61 4.14
CA LYS A 402 3.90 -20.85 4.17
C LYS A 402 4.53 -20.49 2.84
N ALA A 403 5.87 -20.35 2.81
CA ALA A 403 6.61 -20.04 1.59
C ALA A 403 6.32 -21.02 0.43
N GLN A 404 6.13 -22.31 0.73
CA GLN A 404 5.75 -23.34 -0.24
C GLN A 404 4.37 -23.11 -0.91
N ASP A 405 3.50 -22.31 -0.29
CA ASP A 405 2.20 -21.95 -0.86
C ASP A 405 2.27 -20.77 -1.84
N ILE A 406 3.42 -20.07 -1.92
CA ILE A 406 3.57 -18.86 -2.72
C ILE A 406 3.93 -19.18 -4.17
N ILE A 407 4.73 -20.21 -4.41
CA ILE A 407 5.16 -20.59 -5.76
C ILE A 407 4.44 -21.87 -6.15
N LEU A 408 3.66 -21.80 -7.22
CA LEU A 408 2.89 -22.92 -7.73
C LEU A 408 3.84 -24.01 -8.27
N PRO A 409 3.70 -25.29 -7.86
CA PRO A 409 4.50 -26.41 -8.36
C PRO A 409 4.50 -26.51 -9.87
N LEU A 410 5.62 -26.93 -10.49
CA LEU A 410 5.83 -26.89 -11.95
C LEU A 410 4.80 -27.70 -12.75
N ASP A 411 4.28 -28.77 -12.17
CA ASP A 411 3.27 -29.69 -12.72
C ASP A 411 1.84 -29.16 -12.63
N ALA A 412 1.59 -28.14 -11.81
CA ALA A 412 0.28 -27.50 -11.70
C ALA A 412 0.07 -26.42 -12.77
N GLU A 413 -1.18 -26.22 -13.19
CA GLU A 413 -1.54 -25.14 -14.12
C GLU A 413 -1.81 -23.84 -13.35
N TRP A 414 -1.23 -22.73 -13.82
CA TRP A 414 -1.52 -21.41 -13.26
C TRP A 414 -2.75 -20.82 -13.94
N ASN A 415 -3.79 -20.56 -13.16
CA ASN A 415 -5.05 -20.00 -13.61
C ASN A 415 -5.30 -18.63 -12.97
N TYR A 416 -6.01 -17.74 -13.69
CA TYR A 416 -6.45 -16.48 -13.09
C TYR A 416 -7.39 -16.77 -11.90
N PRO A 417 -7.18 -16.12 -10.74
CA PRO A 417 -8.06 -16.31 -9.61
C PRO A 417 -9.46 -15.72 -9.88
N ALA A 418 -10.47 -16.18 -9.15
CA ALA A 418 -11.85 -15.72 -9.34
C ALA A 418 -12.01 -14.18 -9.23
N GLY A 419 -11.14 -13.52 -8.46
CA GLY A 419 -11.09 -12.08 -8.31
C GLY A 419 -10.43 -11.31 -9.46
N ALA A 420 -9.73 -11.95 -10.39
CA ALA A 420 -9.11 -11.26 -11.52
C ALA A 420 -10.17 -10.62 -12.43
N PHE A 421 -9.87 -9.43 -12.97
CA PHE A 421 -10.75 -8.71 -13.89
C PHE A 421 -12.15 -8.35 -13.32
N ARG A 422 -12.36 -8.40 -12.00
CA ARG A 422 -13.64 -8.04 -11.33
C ARG A 422 -13.83 -6.52 -11.12
N HIS A 423 -13.45 -5.72 -12.10
CA HIS A 423 -13.49 -4.27 -11.98
C HIS A 423 -14.90 -3.72 -11.76
N GLY A 424 -15.02 -2.61 -11.03
CA GLY A 424 -16.31 -2.00 -10.67
C GLY A 424 -16.94 -2.55 -9.38
N ILE A 425 -16.49 -3.71 -8.88
CA ILE A 425 -16.92 -4.27 -7.60
C ILE A 425 -15.99 -3.70 -6.50
N GLY A 426 -16.20 -2.43 -6.15
CA GLY A 426 -15.51 -1.73 -5.05
C GLY A 426 -14.12 -1.17 -5.43
N GLY A 427 -13.94 0.14 -5.24
CA GLY A 427 -12.71 0.89 -5.53
C GLY A 427 -12.92 2.40 -5.46
N PRO A 428 -11.87 3.22 -5.32
CA PRO A 428 -11.95 4.62 -5.73
C PRO A 428 -12.03 4.65 -7.26
N CYS A 429 -13.20 4.93 -7.82
CA CYS A 429 -13.33 5.25 -9.24
C CYS A 429 -12.65 6.60 -9.55
#